data_AF-A0AA35LHB2-F1
#
_entry.id   AF-A0AA35LHB2-F1
#
_cell.length_a   1.000
_cell.length_b   1.000
_cell.length_c   1.000
_cell.angle_alpha   90.00
_cell.angle_beta   90.00
_cell.angle_gamma   90.00
#
_symmetry.space_group_name_H-M   'P 1'
#
loop_
_entity.id
_entity.type
_entity.pdbx_description
1 polymer ?
#
loop_
_entity_poly.entity_id
_entity_poly.type
_entity_poly.pdbx_seq_one_letter_code
_entity_poly.pdbx_strand_id
1 'polypeptide(L)'
;MAKISVAGVSVSLRKAAGAAGGRCVRLCAWRRRRLRRESPAGRDLQAAGLKLGRRASGSWRGSAGCQVLLRPNGGLHPPGLLYCGWQLCGLPILLLRCQPTVIFVAECVSTLHAVIVGLFCLCILWFDDAVNANPIWGDPWLVKLNIAVTCGYLLYDLLLLVRYWRTLGDSLFVCHHLAALYAYGYVLSRGVLPYFANFRLLSELSTPFVNLRWFLDAVGWPRSSWVVLANGLAMMVVFFVVRIAVIPSYYMQVYSWYGTPEYERLGLGVQLAWIGPSLALEVLNMVWMFRITRGFYRAVCRSVSRKAA
;
A
#
# COMPACT_ATOMS: atom_id res chain seq x y z
N MET A 1 -5.55 -0.23 6.40
CA MET A 1 -5.42 1.19 6.79
C MET A 1 -6.74 1.72 7.34
N ALA A 2 -6.73 2.48 8.44
CA ALA A 2 -7.89 3.21 8.96
C ALA A 2 -7.64 4.72 8.80
N LYS A 3 -8.45 5.40 7.99
CA LYS A 3 -8.43 6.86 7.78
C LYS A 3 -8.99 7.55 9.03
N ILE A 4 -8.27 8.53 9.58
CA ILE A 4 -8.79 9.51 10.54
C ILE A 4 -8.82 10.83 9.79
N SER A 5 -10.03 11.38 9.64
CA SER A 5 -10.29 12.66 9.01
C SER A 5 -10.00 13.78 10.00
N VAL A 6 -9.17 14.75 9.61
CA VAL A 6 -8.99 16.00 10.33
C VAL A 6 -10.29 16.82 10.19
N ALA A 7 -10.88 17.19 11.33
CA ALA A 7 -12.04 18.08 11.39
C ALA A 7 -11.57 19.52 11.17
N GLY A 8 -12.26 20.26 10.30
CA GLY A 8 -12.01 21.71 10.17
C GLY A 8 -12.71 22.44 9.03
N VAL A 9 -13.06 21.78 7.91
CA VAL A 9 -13.51 22.52 6.70
C VAL A 9 -14.87 22.07 6.14
N SER A 10 -15.62 21.17 6.81
CA SER A 10 -16.76 20.47 6.18
C SER A 10 -18.17 20.87 6.67
N VAL A 11 -18.42 22.10 7.11
CA VAL A 11 -19.76 22.48 7.61
C VAL A 11 -20.71 22.84 6.45
N SER A 12 -20.21 23.42 5.35
CA SER A 12 -21.09 23.88 4.25
C SER A 12 -21.57 22.75 3.32
N LEU A 13 -20.74 21.73 3.06
CA LEU A 13 -21.08 20.64 2.12
C LEU A 13 -22.05 19.57 2.67
N ARG A 14 -22.25 19.47 3.99
CA ARG A 14 -23.17 18.48 4.58
C ARG A 14 -24.65 18.83 4.42
N LYS A 15 -25.01 20.12 4.33
CA LYS A 15 -26.41 20.54 4.16
C LYS A 15 -26.97 20.19 2.78
N ALA A 16 -26.15 20.22 1.72
CA ALA A 16 -26.59 19.85 0.37
C ALA A 16 -26.78 18.33 0.18
N ALA A 17 -25.94 17.50 0.82
CA ALA A 17 -26.01 16.04 0.69
C ALA A 17 -27.19 15.40 1.45
N GLY A 18 -27.65 16.00 2.56
CA GLY A 18 -28.77 15.49 3.36
C GLY A 18 -30.12 15.51 2.64
N ALA A 19 -30.35 16.50 1.76
CA ALA A 19 -31.62 16.66 1.03
C ALA A 19 -31.78 15.70 -0.17
N ALA A 20 -30.68 15.16 -0.70
CA ALA A 20 -30.68 14.19 -1.79
C ALA A 20 -30.81 12.75 -1.28
N GLY A 21 -30.15 12.41 -0.17
CA GLY A 21 -30.20 11.07 0.44
C GLY A 21 -31.57 10.68 1.00
N GLY A 22 -32.32 11.64 1.56
CA GLY A 22 -33.63 11.40 2.18
C GLY A 22 -34.78 11.05 1.21
N ARG A 23 -34.62 11.32 -0.10
CA ARG A 23 -35.59 10.95 -1.14
C ARG A 23 -35.36 9.54 -1.70
N CYS A 24 -34.10 9.11 -1.81
CA CYS A 24 -33.75 7.81 -2.38
C CYS A 24 -34.12 6.64 -1.44
N VAL A 25 -33.99 6.83 -0.12
CA VAL A 25 -34.35 5.80 0.88
C VAL A 25 -35.86 5.56 0.96
N ARG A 26 -36.69 6.59 0.78
CA ARG A 26 -38.16 6.45 0.81
C ARG A 26 -38.71 5.71 -0.42
N LEU A 27 -38.12 5.91 -1.60
CA LEU A 27 -38.49 5.20 -2.83
C LEU A 27 -38.16 3.70 -2.77
N CYS A 28 -37.02 3.32 -2.20
CA CYS A 28 -36.66 1.90 -2.00
C CYS A 28 -37.55 1.18 -0.98
N ALA A 29 -37.95 1.86 0.10
CA ALA A 29 -38.84 1.29 1.12
C ALA A 29 -40.28 1.11 0.59
N TRP A 30 -40.78 2.05 -0.22
CA TRP A 30 -42.09 1.94 -0.87
C TRP A 30 -42.13 0.80 -1.89
N ARG A 31 -41.08 0.64 -2.71
CA ARG A 31 -40.99 -0.43 -3.72
C ARG A 31 -40.93 -1.84 -3.11
N ARG A 32 -40.28 -2.02 -1.94
CA ARG A 32 -40.28 -3.29 -1.19
C ARG A 32 -41.62 -3.64 -0.55
N ARG A 33 -42.46 -2.65 -0.18
CA ARG A 33 -43.79 -2.91 0.38
C ARG A 33 -44.82 -3.24 -0.70
N ARG A 34 -44.69 -2.67 -1.90
CA ARG A 34 -45.58 -2.97 -3.04
C ARG A 34 -45.34 -4.37 -3.62
N LEU A 35 -44.08 -4.79 -3.73
CA LEU A 35 -43.72 -6.15 -4.19
C LEU A 35 -44.10 -7.28 -3.22
N ARG A 36 -44.44 -6.97 -1.96
CA ARG A 36 -44.94 -7.95 -0.98
C ARG A 36 -46.46 -8.08 -0.95
N ARG A 37 -47.20 -7.19 -1.62
CA ARG A 37 -48.68 -7.18 -1.65
C ARG A 37 -49.28 -7.72 -2.96
N GLU A 38 -48.49 -7.94 -3.99
CA GLU A 38 -48.96 -8.41 -5.32
C GLU A 38 -48.38 -9.80 -5.67
N SER A 39 -48.67 -10.82 -4.85
CA SER A 39 -48.52 -12.22 -5.26
C SER A 39 -49.69 -13.06 -4.74
N PRO A 40 -50.79 -13.19 -5.51
CA PRO A 40 -51.82 -14.17 -5.27
C PRO A 40 -51.57 -15.40 -6.15
N ALA A 41 -50.57 -16.22 -5.79
CA ALA A 41 -50.38 -17.58 -6.33
C ALA A 41 -49.26 -18.27 -5.55
N GLY A 42 -49.56 -18.75 -4.35
CA GLY A 42 -48.55 -19.36 -3.46
C GLY A 42 -49.14 -20.14 -2.29
N ARG A 43 -50.38 -20.61 -2.44
CA ARG A 43 -50.96 -21.70 -1.66
C ARG A 43 -51.64 -22.59 -2.69
N ASP A 44 -51.55 -23.90 -2.49
CA ASP A 44 -52.06 -24.96 -3.38
C ASP A 44 -51.12 -25.33 -4.54
N LEU A 45 -49.99 -25.95 -4.21
CA LEU A 45 -49.27 -26.88 -5.10
C LEU A 45 -48.39 -27.80 -4.24
N GLN A 46 -49.02 -28.52 -3.29
CA GLN A 46 -48.42 -29.68 -2.61
C GLN A 46 -49.27 -30.94 -2.77
N ALA A 47 -50.24 -30.93 -3.69
CA ALA A 47 -51.10 -32.07 -4.00
C ALA A 47 -51.33 -32.16 -5.51
N ALA A 48 -50.38 -32.75 -6.24
CA ALA A 48 -50.60 -33.39 -7.54
C ALA A 48 -49.27 -34.01 -8.03
N GLY A 49 -49.11 -35.32 -7.82
CA GLY A 49 -48.14 -36.08 -8.58
C GLY A 49 -48.55 -36.08 -10.05
N LEU A 50 -47.80 -35.39 -10.90
CA LEU A 50 -47.93 -35.46 -12.36
C LEU A 50 -46.58 -35.21 -13.02
N LYS A 51 -46.08 -36.27 -13.68
CA LYS A 51 -45.03 -36.21 -14.69
C LYS A 51 -45.40 -35.18 -15.76
N LEU A 52 -44.51 -34.27 -16.10
CA LEU A 52 -44.48 -33.61 -17.41
C LEU A 52 -43.10 -33.02 -17.67
N GLY A 53 -42.32 -33.70 -18.52
CA GLY A 53 -41.26 -33.06 -19.27
C GLY A 53 -41.86 -32.03 -20.21
N ARG A 54 -41.30 -30.82 -20.23
CA ARG A 54 -41.34 -29.87 -21.34
C ARG A 54 -40.32 -28.76 -21.05
N ARG A 55 -39.40 -28.55 -21.99
CA ARG A 55 -38.58 -27.33 -22.07
C ARG A 55 -39.53 -26.14 -22.11
N ALA A 56 -39.48 -25.28 -21.09
CA ALA A 56 -40.13 -23.97 -21.13
C ALA A 56 -39.11 -22.92 -21.57
N SER A 57 -39.01 -22.69 -22.89
CA SER A 57 -38.41 -21.48 -23.45
C SER A 57 -39.46 -20.38 -23.44
N GLY A 58 -39.39 -19.46 -22.48
CA GLY A 58 -40.18 -18.23 -22.46
C GLY A 58 -39.34 -17.07 -22.99
N SER A 59 -39.76 -16.44 -24.09
CA SER A 59 -39.15 -15.20 -24.58
C SER A 59 -39.76 -14.01 -23.84
N TRP A 60 -38.91 -13.21 -23.18
CA TRP A 60 -39.29 -11.88 -22.73
C TRP A 60 -39.04 -10.89 -23.87
N ARG A 61 -40.12 -10.28 -24.39
CA ARG A 61 -40.04 -9.11 -25.26
C ARG A 61 -39.65 -7.91 -24.42
N GLY A 62 -38.46 -7.38 -24.68
CA GLY A 62 -37.93 -6.16 -24.08
C GLY A 62 -36.47 -6.36 -23.69
N SER A 63 -35.57 -5.78 -24.49
CA SER A 63 -34.11 -5.76 -24.32
C SER A 63 -33.38 -7.00 -24.84
N ALA A 64 -32.62 -6.81 -25.92
CA ALA A 64 -31.81 -7.82 -26.58
C ALA A 64 -30.72 -8.41 -25.65
N GLY A 65 -30.63 -9.74 -25.62
CA GLY A 65 -29.34 -10.43 -25.46
C GLY A 65 -28.85 -10.80 -24.06
N CYS A 66 -29.71 -11.13 -23.08
CA CYS A 66 -29.26 -11.72 -21.83
C CYS A 66 -29.99 -13.04 -21.52
N GLN A 67 -29.37 -14.17 -21.83
CA GLN A 67 -29.80 -15.49 -21.33
C GLN A 67 -29.24 -15.68 -19.91
N VAL A 68 -30.12 -15.65 -18.92
CA VAL A 68 -29.77 -16.05 -17.54
C VAL A 68 -29.94 -17.56 -17.45
N LEU A 69 -28.82 -18.29 -17.46
CA LEU A 69 -28.78 -19.73 -17.27
C LEU A 69 -28.70 -20.04 -15.76
N LEU A 70 -29.86 -20.15 -15.11
CA LEU A 70 -29.96 -20.68 -13.75
C LEU A 70 -29.84 -22.20 -13.81
N ARG A 71 -28.70 -22.76 -13.37
CA ARG A 71 -28.61 -24.20 -13.08
C ARG A 71 -29.23 -24.48 -11.71
N PRO A 72 -30.21 -25.40 -11.61
CA PRO A 72 -30.70 -25.89 -10.34
C PRO A 72 -29.80 -27.06 -9.94
N ASN A 73 -28.86 -26.84 -9.03
CA ASN A 73 -28.44 -27.79 -8.00
C ASN A 73 -27.28 -27.18 -7.20
N GLY A 74 -27.43 -27.22 -5.88
CA GLY A 74 -26.48 -26.67 -4.92
C GLY A 74 -25.12 -27.37 -4.97
N GLY A 75 -24.08 -26.56 -4.85
CA GLY A 75 -22.71 -26.99 -4.62
C GLY A 75 -21.88 -25.76 -4.23
N LEU A 76 -21.48 -25.67 -2.97
CA LEU A 76 -20.49 -24.70 -2.50
C LEU A 76 -19.17 -24.96 -3.23
N HIS A 77 -18.61 -23.95 -3.88
CA HIS A 77 -17.19 -23.91 -4.24
C HIS A 77 -16.53 -22.67 -3.60
N PRO A 78 -15.25 -22.78 -3.19
CA PRO A 78 -14.53 -21.71 -2.49
C PRO A 78 -14.26 -20.52 -3.41
N PRO A 79 -14.20 -19.28 -2.90
CA PRO A 79 -13.94 -18.11 -3.74
C PRO A 79 -12.44 -18.00 -4.00
N GLY A 80 -11.98 -18.37 -5.20
CA GLY A 80 -10.59 -18.12 -5.59
C GLY A 80 -10.11 -18.92 -6.80
N LEU A 81 -10.67 -18.66 -7.98
CA LEU A 81 -9.98 -18.95 -9.24
C LEU A 81 -10.38 -17.93 -10.31
N LEU A 82 -9.34 -17.30 -10.87
CA LEU A 82 -9.41 -16.33 -11.95
C LEU A 82 -10.16 -16.91 -13.16
N TYR A 83 -11.10 -16.13 -13.72
CA TYR A 83 -11.45 -16.26 -15.12
C TYR A 83 -11.28 -14.90 -15.81
N CYS A 84 -10.27 -14.87 -16.68
CA CYS A 84 -10.05 -13.86 -17.70
C CYS A 84 -11.16 -14.01 -18.76
N GLY A 85 -11.93 -12.96 -18.97
CA GLY A 85 -12.99 -12.92 -19.97
C GLY A 85 -13.13 -11.50 -20.48
N TRP A 86 -12.55 -11.26 -21.65
CA TRP A 86 -12.68 -10.00 -22.39
C TRP A 86 -14.10 -9.88 -22.94
N GLN A 87 -14.83 -8.84 -22.55
CA GLN A 87 -15.92 -8.34 -23.37
C GLN A 87 -15.95 -6.81 -23.30
N LEU A 88 -15.68 -6.22 -24.46
CA LEU A 88 -15.76 -4.81 -24.77
C LEU A 88 -17.19 -4.28 -24.57
N CYS A 89 -17.32 -3.14 -23.87
CA CYS A 89 -18.14 -1.97 -24.24
C CYS A 89 -18.43 -1.07 -23.01
N GLY A 90 -18.06 0.22 -23.11
CA GLY A 90 -18.68 1.31 -22.36
C GLY A 90 -18.05 1.69 -21.01
N LEU A 91 -17.09 2.62 -21.04
CA LEU A 91 -16.56 3.37 -19.89
C LEU A 91 -17.74 3.96 -19.08
N PRO A 92 -18.02 3.47 -17.85
CA PRO A 92 -17.26 3.85 -16.64
C PRO A 92 -16.96 2.68 -15.69
N ILE A 93 -17.24 1.42 -16.07
CA ILE A 93 -17.06 0.24 -15.20
C ILE A 93 -15.59 -0.25 -15.18
N LEU A 94 -14.78 0.09 -16.18
CA LEU A 94 -13.38 -0.35 -16.26
C LEU A 94 -12.49 0.23 -15.14
N LEU A 95 -12.80 1.42 -14.62
CA LEU A 95 -11.97 2.09 -13.61
C LEU A 95 -12.06 1.46 -12.21
N LEU A 96 -13.15 0.75 -11.90
CA LEU A 96 -13.33 0.10 -10.60
C LEU A 96 -12.69 -1.30 -10.54
N ARG A 97 -12.48 -1.97 -11.69
CA ARG A 97 -11.93 -3.33 -11.74
C ARG A 97 -10.39 -3.37 -11.79
N CYS A 98 -9.73 -2.27 -12.19
CA CYS A 98 -8.26 -2.19 -12.30
C CYS A 98 -7.53 -1.81 -10.99
N GLN A 99 -8.19 -1.14 -10.04
CA GLN A 99 -7.52 -0.63 -8.82
C GLN A 99 -6.86 -1.71 -7.95
N PRO A 100 -7.49 -2.87 -7.65
CA PRO A 100 -6.84 -3.89 -6.82
C PRO A 100 -5.62 -4.51 -7.52
N THR A 101 -5.63 -4.61 -8.85
CA THR A 101 -4.48 -5.11 -9.63
C THR A 101 -3.30 -4.14 -9.59
N VAL A 102 -3.54 -2.83 -9.70
CA VAL A 102 -2.48 -1.81 -9.64
C VAL A 102 -1.80 -1.81 -8.28
N ILE A 103 -2.56 -1.87 -7.18
CA ILE A 103 -1.99 -1.89 -5.83
C ILE A 103 -1.17 -3.18 -5.63
N PHE A 104 -1.72 -4.33 -6.04
CA PHE A 104 -0.98 -5.60 -5.96
C PHE A 104 0.35 -5.55 -6.72
N VAL A 105 0.35 -5.04 -7.95
CA VAL A 105 1.57 -4.92 -8.76
C VAL A 105 2.55 -3.94 -8.10
N ALA A 106 2.08 -2.81 -7.59
CA ALA A 106 2.93 -1.83 -6.90
C ALA A 106 3.62 -2.44 -5.67
N GLU A 107 2.88 -3.17 -4.83
CA GLU A 107 3.41 -3.85 -3.64
C GLU A 107 4.43 -4.95 -4.01
N CYS A 108 4.21 -5.68 -5.11
CA CYS A 108 5.17 -6.65 -5.64
C CYS A 108 6.46 -5.99 -6.13
N VAL A 109 6.35 -4.92 -6.93
CA VAL A 109 7.50 -4.17 -7.46
C VAL A 109 8.29 -3.54 -6.31
N SER A 110 7.60 -2.94 -5.34
CA SER A 110 8.20 -2.39 -4.12
C SER A 110 8.96 -3.44 -3.33
N THR A 111 8.38 -4.63 -3.15
CA THR A 111 9.04 -5.74 -2.43
C THR A 111 10.29 -6.21 -3.17
N LEU A 112 10.21 -6.39 -4.49
CA LEU A 112 11.35 -6.81 -5.31
C LEU A 112 12.48 -5.77 -5.26
N HIS A 113 12.13 -4.49 -5.43
CA HIS A 113 13.07 -3.38 -5.31
C HIS A 113 13.77 -3.40 -3.96
N ALA A 114 13.01 -3.46 -2.87
CA ALA A 114 13.54 -3.43 -1.51
C ALA A 114 14.47 -4.60 -1.19
N VAL A 115 14.14 -5.81 -1.66
CA VAL A 115 15.00 -6.99 -1.49
C VAL A 115 16.31 -6.82 -2.27
N ILE A 116 16.23 -6.42 -3.55
CA ILE A 116 17.43 -6.24 -4.38
C ILE A 116 18.33 -5.16 -3.76
N VAL A 117 17.81 -3.96 -3.57
CA VAL A 117 18.58 -2.82 -3.08
C VAL A 117 19.10 -3.04 -1.67
N GLY A 118 18.28 -3.62 -0.79
CA GLY A 118 18.66 -3.95 0.57
C GLY A 118 19.80 -4.95 0.64
N LEU A 119 19.79 -6.00 -0.20
CA LEU A 119 20.89 -6.97 -0.28
C LEU A 119 22.17 -6.33 -0.81
N PHE A 120 22.09 -5.52 -1.88
CA PHE A 120 23.24 -4.77 -2.38
C PHE A 120 23.82 -3.85 -1.31
N CYS A 121 22.99 -3.15 -0.53
CA CYS A 121 23.45 -2.28 0.55
C CYS A 121 24.23 -3.04 1.63
N LEU A 122 23.73 -4.19 2.07
CA LEU A 122 24.40 -5.02 3.06
C LEU A 122 25.74 -5.54 2.52
N CYS A 123 25.77 -6.01 1.27
CA CYS A 123 27.01 -6.47 0.65
C CYS A 123 28.06 -5.35 0.56
N ILE A 124 27.66 -4.15 0.16
CA ILE A 124 28.58 -3.01 0.07
C ILE A 124 29.13 -2.65 1.44
N LEU A 125 28.28 -2.52 2.47
CA LEU A 125 28.76 -2.13 3.81
C LEU A 125 29.69 -3.17 4.44
N TRP A 126 29.48 -4.46 4.14
CA TRP A 126 30.25 -5.55 4.73
C TRP A 126 31.56 -5.84 4.00
N PHE A 127 31.59 -5.70 2.67
CA PHE A 127 32.72 -6.15 1.85
C PHE A 127 33.47 -5.03 1.13
N ASP A 128 32.93 -3.81 1.07
CA ASP A 128 33.58 -2.70 0.37
C ASP A 128 34.32 -1.76 1.34
N ASP A 129 35.53 -2.17 1.72
CA ASP A 129 36.42 -1.39 2.59
C ASP A 129 36.75 -0.01 2.02
N ALA A 130 36.75 0.16 0.68
CA ALA A 130 37.05 1.43 0.05
C ALA A 130 35.97 2.48 0.32
N VAL A 131 34.71 2.06 0.41
CA VAL A 131 33.58 2.94 0.77
C VAL A 131 33.60 3.32 2.24
N ASN A 132 34.02 2.40 3.09
CA ASN A 132 34.16 2.63 4.52
C ASN A 132 35.37 3.53 4.85
N ALA A 133 36.44 3.46 4.05
CA ALA A 133 37.66 4.25 4.23
C ALA A 133 37.49 5.73 3.85
N ASN A 134 36.74 6.04 2.77
CA ASN A 134 36.44 7.42 2.35
C ASN A 134 34.92 7.67 2.18
N PRO A 135 34.17 7.85 3.28
CA PRO A 135 32.71 8.00 3.24
C PRO A 135 32.16 9.16 2.40
N ILE A 136 32.92 10.27 2.30
CA ILE A 136 32.47 11.48 1.58
C ILE A 136 32.75 11.41 0.08
N TRP A 137 33.95 10.98 -0.31
CA TRP A 137 34.47 11.09 -1.67
C TRP A 137 34.81 9.74 -2.32
N GLY A 138 34.57 8.62 -1.64
CA GLY A 138 34.75 7.30 -2.23
C GLY A 138 33.94 7.17 -3.52
N ASP A 139 34.46 6.48 -4.53
CA ASP A 139 33.74 6.28 -5.81
C ASP A 139 33.42 4.80 -6.11
N PRO A 140 32.56 4.16 -5.29
CA PRO A 140 32.06 2.83 -5.57
C PRO A 140 31.03 2.83 -6.71
N TRP A 141 31.38 2.21 -7.83
CA TRP A 141 30.46 2.00 -8.95
C TRP A 141 29.17 1.29 -8.51
N LEU A 142 29.28 0.34 -7.56
CA LEU A 142 28.18 -0.50 -7.12
C LEU A 142 27.15 0.30 -6.30
N VAL A 143 27.60 1.26 -5.47
CA VAL A 143 26.69 2.18 -4.77
C VAL A 143 25.99 3.10 -5.75
N LYS A 144 26.72 3.68 -6.72
CA LYS A 144 26.11 4.55 -7.73
C LYS A 144 25.04 3.80 -8.53
N LEU A 145 25.29 2.55 -8.91
CA LEU A 145 24.30 1.69 -9.54
C LEU A 145 23.08 1.46 -8.64
N ASN A 146 23.30 1.12 -7.36
CA ASN A 146 22.22 0.84 -6.42
C ASN A 146 21.33 2.08 -6.17
N ILE A 147 21.95 3.26 -6.06
CA ILE A 147 21.25 4.55 -5.94
C ILE A 147 20.51 4.87 -7.23
N ALA A 148 21.10 4.64 -8.41
CA ALA A 148 20.43 4.89 -9.69
C ALA A 148 19.18 4.02 -9.86
N VAL A 149 19.27 2.72 -9.51
CA VAL A 149 18.10 1.81 -9.48
C VAL A 149 17.04 2.34 -8.52
N THR A 150 17.44 2.82 -7.34
CA THR A 150 16.50 3.41 -6.37
C THR A 150 15.85 4.68 -6.86
N CYS A 151 16.59 5.60 -7.46
CA CYS A 151 16.02 6.81 -8.06
C CYS A 151 15.00 6.47 -9.15
N GLY A 152 15.29 5.49 -10.01
CA GLY A 152 14.35 5.01 -11.03
C GLY A 152 13.06 4.47 -10.41
N TYR A 153 13.17 3.65 -9.36
CA TYR A 153 12.02 3.14 -8.63
C TYR A 153 11.22 4.25 -7.94
N LEU A 154 11.87 5.17 -7.22
CA LEU A 154 11.20 6.26 -6.52
C LEU A 154 10.45 7.18 -7.50
N LEU A 155 11.01 7.42 -8.68
CA LEU A 155 10.31 8.18 -9.72
C LEU A 155 9.09 7.42 -10.25
N TYR A 156 9.23 6.11 -10.50
CA TYR A 156 8.11 5.26 -10.89
C TYR A 156 6.98 5.25 -9.85
N ASP A 157 7.32 5.06 -8.57
CA ASP A 157 6.34 5.01 -7.48
C ASP A 157 5.67 6.37 -7.27
N LEU A 158 6.43 7.48 -7.38
CA LEU A 158 5.87 8.83 -7.34
C LEU A 158 4.87 9.07 -8.49
N LEU A 159 5.17 8.62 -9.70
CA LEU A 159 4.24 8.73 -10.84
C LEU A 159 2.97 7.92 -10.61
N LEU A 160 3.07 6.71 -10.02
CA LEU A 160 1.91 5.91 -9.62
C LEU A 160 1.08 6.62 -8.55
N LEU A 161 1.71 7.18 -7.52
CA LEU A 161 1.05 7.93 -6.45
C LEU A 161 0.28 9.14 -7.00
N VAL A 162 0.88 9.91 -7.91
CA VAL A 162 0.23 11.07 -8.53
C VAL A 162 -0.91 10.63 -9.46
N ARG A 163 -0.70 9.59 -10.27
CA ARG A 163 -1.74 9.08 -11.20
C ARG A 163 -2.94 8.49 -10.46
N TYR A 164 -2.69 7.78 -9.36
CA TYR A 164 -3.69 7.06 -8.58
C TYR A 164 -3.92 7.71 -7.21
N TRP A 165 -3.89 9.05 -7.14
CA TRP A 165 -3.97 9.82 -5.90
C TRP A 165 -5.17 9.46 -5.01
N ARG A 166 -6.34 9.17 -5.60
CA ARG A 166 -7.56 8.84 -4.84
C ARG A 166 -7.45 7.53 -4.04
N THR A 167 -6.58 6.62 -4.46
CA THR A 167 -6.42 5.28 -3.86
C THR A 167 -5.12 5.15 -3.09
N LEU A 168 -4.01 5.62 -3.64
CA LEU A 168 -2.66 5.47 -3.08
C LEU A 168 -2.12 6.74 -2.41
N GLY A 169 -2.70 7.92 -2.69
CA GLY A 169 -2.11 9.20 -2.30
C GLY A 169 -1.98 9.39 -0.79
N ASP A 170 -0.73 9.58 -0.35
CA ASP A 170 -0.36 10.06 0.98
C ASP A 170 0.68 11.16 0.83
N SER A 171 0.37 12.36 1.32
CA SER A 171 1.26 13.52 1.21
C SER A 171 2.59 13.30 1.90
N LEU A 172 2.62 12.53 3.00
CA LEU A 172 3.87 12.22 3.70
C LEU A 172 4.77 11.31 2.86
N PHE A 173 4.18 10.36 2.13
CA PHE A 173 4.92 9.52 1.18
C PHE A 173 5.45 10.32 0.00
N VAL A 174 4.68 11.26 -0.54
CA VAL A 174 5.17 12.12 -1.62
C VAL A 174 6.34 13.00 -1.15
N CYS A 175 6.22 13.64 0.01
CA CYS A 175 7.31 14.43 0.57
C CYS A 175 8.57 13.57 0.80
N HIS A 176 8.42 12.33 1.27
CA HIS A 176 9.50 11.37 1.42
C HIS A 176 10.21 11.09 0.08
N HIS A 177 9.46 10.78 -0.97
CA HIS A 177 10.01 10.48 -2.30
C HIS A 177 10.75 11.68 -2.89
N LEU A 178 10.17 12.88 -2.78
CA LEU A 178 10.81 14.10 -3.26
C LEU A 178 12.10 14.43 -2.50
N ALA A 179 12.09 14.28 -1.18
CA ALA A 179 13.27 14.50 -0.35
C ALA A 179 14.40 13.50 -0.67
N ALA A 180 14.05 12.22 -0.86
CA ALA A 180 15.00 11.18 -1.24
C ALA A 180 15.58 11.41 -2.65
N LEU A 181 14.73 11.70 -3.65
CA LEU A 181 15.16 12.01 -5.01
C LEU A 181 16.06 13.24 -5.06
N TYR A 182 15.76 14.28 -4.27
CA TYR A 182 16.59 15.48 -4.19
C TYR A 182 17.99 15.16 -3.64
N ALA A 183 18.08 14.39 -2.55
CA ALA A 183 19.36 14.00 -1.95
C ALA A 183 20.18 13.08 -2.88
N TYR A 184 19.55 12.03 -3.42
CA TYR A 184 20.21 11.08 -4.32
C TYR A 184 20.62 11.70 -5.66
N GLY A 185 19.92 12.73 -6.13
CA GLY A 185 20.32 13.50 -7.31
C GLY A 185 21.72 14.09 -7.20
N TYR A 186 22.12 14.58 -6.01
CA TYR A 186 23.48 15.07 -5.78
C TYR A 186 24.52 13.96 -5.79
N VAL A 187 24.19 12.79 -5.25
CA VAL A 187 25.11 11.64 -5.25
C VAL A 187 25.39 11.17 -6.68
N LEU A 188 24.36 11.11 -7.52
CA LEU A 188 24.51 10.68 -8.92
C LEU A 188 25.17 11.75 -9.80
N SER A 189 24.86 13.03 -9.61
CA SER A 189 25.39 14.11 -10.46
C SER A 189 26.80 14.55 -10.07
N ARG A 190 27.11 14.57 -8.76
CA ARG A 190 28.39 15.09 -8.24
C ARG A 190 29.30 14.00 -7.70
N GLY A 191 28.81 12.76 -7.54
CA GLY A 191 29.62 11.65 -7.05
C GLY A 191 30.02 11.76 -5.57
N VAL A 192 29.24 12.49 -4.76
CA VAL A 192 29.55 12.78 -3.35
C VAL A 192 28.63 12.04 -2.40
N LEU A 193 29.10 11.77 -1.18
CA LEU A 193 28.34 11.13 -0.09
C LEU A 193 27.77 9.72 -0.39
N PRO A 194 28.44 8.85 -1.17
CA PRO A 194 27.87 7.54 -1.51
C PRO A 194 27.70 6.63 -0.29
N TYR A 195 28.61 6.67 0.68
CA TYR A 195 28.46 5.91 1.93
C TYR A 195 27.16 6.28 2.65
N PHE A 196 26.92 7.59 2.83
CA PHE A 196 25.73 8.07 3.54
C PHE A 196 24.43 7.74 2.80
N ALA A 197 24.44 7.79 1.47
CA ALA A 197 23.28 7.36 0.69
C ALA A 197 23.05 5.84 0.77
N ASN A 198 24.10 5.03 0.64
CA ASN A 198 24.00 3.58 0.80
C ASN A 198 23.51 3.17 2.20
N PHE A 199 24.01 3.85 3.23
CA PHE A 199 23.56 3.62 4.61
C PHE A 199 22.07 3.91 4.78
N ARG A 200 21.54 4.96 4.13
CA ARG A 200 20.10 5.28 4.18
C ARG A 200 19.23 4.26 3.45
N LEU A 201 19.73 3.64 2.39
CA LEU A 201 19.02 2.59 1.66
C LEU A 201 18.78 1.31 2.50
N LEU A 202 19.51 1.09 3.60
CA LEU A 202 19.20 0.01 4.55
C LEU A 202 17.75 0.07 5.06
N SER A 203 17.16 1.26 5.10
CA SER A 203 15.77 1.46 5.51
C SER A 203 14.76 0.66 4.65
N GLU A 204 15.10 0.34 3.40
CA GLU A 204 14.28 -0.46 2.48
C GLU A 204 14.11 -1.90 2.95
N LEU A 205 15.01 -2.45 3.78
CA LEU A 205 14.89 -3.81 4.31
C LEU A 205 13.61 -4.04 5.15
N SER A 206 12.99 -2.97 5.65
CA SER A 206 11.70 -3.04 6.35
C SER A 206 10.48 -3.12 5.42
N THR A 207 10.61 -2.67 4.17
CA THR A 207 9.53 -2.56 3.18
C THR A 207 8.86 -3.91 2.87
N PRO A 208 9.59 -5.05 2.72
CA PRO A 208 8.96 -6.36 2.50
C PRO A 208 7.97 -6.76 3.58
N PHE A 209 8.23 -6.43 4.86
CA PHE A 209 7.33 -6.75 5.98
C PHE A 209 6.08 -5.86 6.00
N VAL A 210 6.25 -4.60 5.59
CA VAL A 210 5.14 -3.65 5.41
C VAL A 210 4.21 -4.13 4.29
N ASN A 211 4.78 -4.54 3.16
CA ASN A 211 4.03 -5.02 2.01
C ASN A 211 3.38 -6.38 2.32
N LEU A 212 4.07 -7.28 3.03
CA LEU A 212 3.51 -8.56 3.48
C LEU A 212 2.26 -8.36 4.36
N ARG A 213 2.23 -7.33 5.21
CA ARG A 213 1.03 -6.99 5.98
C ARG A 213 -0.14 -6.66 5.05
N TRP A 214 0.11 -5.87 4.00
CA TRP A 214 -0.92 -5.54 3.02
C TRP A 214 -1.41 -6.78 2.29
N PHE A 215 -0.51 -7.67 1.85
CA PHE A 215 -0.87 -8.93 1.18
C PHE A 215 -1.76 -9.82 2.07
N LEU A 216 -1.41 -9.95 3.35
CA LEU A 216 -2.22 -10.72 4.31
C LEU A 216 -3.62 -10.10 4.51
N ASP A 217 -3.71 -8.78 4.62
CA ASP A 217 -4.99 -8.06 4.68
C ASP A 217 -5.80 -8.25 3.37
N ALA A 218 -5.13 -8.24 2.20
CA ALA A 218 -5.77 -8.36 0.88
C ALA A 218 -6.33 -9.76 0.61
N VAL A 219 -5.64 -10.81 1.04
CA VAL A 219 -6.11 -12.21 0.95
C VAL A 219 -7.18 -12.51 2.02
N GLY A 220 -7.40 -11.60 2.97
CA GLY A 220 -8.45 -11.74 4.00
C GLY A 220 -8.03 -12.62 5.17
N TRP A 221 -6.73 -12.73 5.45
CA TRP A 221 -6.24 -13.52 6.58
C TRP A 221 -6.78 -12.96 7.91
N PRO A 222 -7.20 -13.83 8.85
CA PRO A 222 -7.68 -13.38 10.15
C PRO A 222 -6.61 -12.56 10.89
N ARG A 223 -6.96 -11.37 11.37
CA ARG A 223 -6.02 -10.50 12.11
C ARG A 223 -5.52 -11.08 13.44
N SER A 224 -6.21 -12.09 13.96
CA SER A 224 -5.81 -12.86 15.15
C SER A 224 -4.96 -14.08 14.82
N SER A 225 -4.74 -14.38 13.54
CA SER A 225 -3.87 -15.49 13.14
C SER A 225 -2.44 -15.23 13.58
N TRP A 226 -1.74 -16.31 13.92
CA TRP A 226 -0.35 -16.23 14.34
C TRP A 226 0.55 -15.62 13.25
N VAL A 227 0.26 -15.88 11.97
CA VAL A 227 1.01 -15.35 10.82
C VAL A 227 0.96 -13.82 10.77
N VAL A 228 -0.24 -13.24 10.93
CA VAL A 228 -0.42 -11.78 10.91
C VAL A 228 0.26 -11.12 12.12
N LEU A 229 0.20 -11.76 13.30
CA LEU A 229 0.87 -11.27 14.50
C LEU A 229 2.40 -11.39 14.38
N ALA A 230 2.91 -12.51 13.86
CA ALA A 230 4.34 -12.73 13.65
C ALA A 230 4.90 -11.73 12.65
N ASN A 231 4.23 -11.49 11.51
CA ASN A 231 4.64 -10.45 10.58
C ASN A 231 4.55 -9.05 11.22
N GLY A 232 3.51 -8.78 12.01
CA GLY A 232 3.39 -7.51 12.73
C GLY A 232 4.56 -7.24 13.69
N LEU A 233 5.01 -8.28 14.40
CA LEU A 233 6.19 -8.23 15.27
C LEU A 233 7.47 -8.07 14.46
N ALA A 234 7.67 -8.88 13.41
CA ALA A 234 8.84 -8.80 12.54
C ALA A 234 8.95 -7.42 11.88
N MET A 235 7.86 -6.89 11.35
CA MET A 235 7.78 -5.54 10.80
C MET A 235 8.18 -4.49 11.84
N MET A 236 7.71 -4.59 13.08
CA MET A 236 8.08 -3.66 14.15
C MET A 236 9.58 -3.74 14.49
N VAL A 237 10.13 -4.95 14.64
CA VAL A 237 11.54 -5.18 15.00
C VAL A 237 12.45 -4.70 13.87
N VAL A 238 12.20 -5.13 12.64
CA VAL A 238 13.04 -4.76 11.49
C VAL A 238 12.97 -3.26 11.24
N PHE A 239 11.78 -2.65 11.30
CA PHE A 239 11.63 -1.20 11.16
C PHE A 239 12.41 -0.44 12.25
N PHE A 240 12.38 -0.91 13.50
CA PHE A 240 13.19 -0.31 14.56
C PHE A 240 14.68 -0.42 14.29
N VAL A 241 15.18 -1.61 13.96
CA VAL A 241 16.61 -1.85 13.74
C VAL A 241 17.14 -1.04 12.56
N VAL A 242 16.52 -1.14 11.38
CA VAL A 242 17.08 -0.57 10.14
C VAL A 242 16.74 0.89 9.92
N ARG A 243 15.87 1.50 10.74
CA ARG A 243 15.50 2.92 10.64
C ARG A 243 15.78 3.73 11.89
N ILE A 244 15.52 3.21 13.09
CA ILE A 244 15.61 3.98 14.34
C ILE A 244 16.95 3.74 15.05
N ALA A 245 17.36 2.48 15.21
CA ALA A 245 18.59 2.14 15.92
C ALA A 245 19.85 2.60 15.18
N VAL A 246 19.76 2.78 13.85
CA VAL A 246 20.86 3.28 13.01
C VAL A 246 21.05 4.81 13.06
N ILE A 247 20.09 5.56 13.61
CA ILE A 247 20.15 7.04 13.67
C ILE A 247 21.40 7.53 14.41
N PRO A 248 21.73 7.03 15.63
CA PRO A 248 22.91 7.50 16.34
C PRO A 248 24.20 7.23 15.56
N SER A 249 24.37 6.02 15.03
CA SER A 249 25.56 5.67 14.22
C SER A 249 25.70 6.55 12.98
N TYR A 250 24.59 6.90 12.33
CA TYR A 250 24.59 7.79 11.17
C TYR A 250 25.12 9.18 11.55
N TYR A 251 24.56 9.79 12.59
CA TYR A 251 24.93 11.14 13.01
C TYR A 251 26.32 11.21 13.68
N MET A 252 26.79 10.12 14.29
CA MET A 252 28.17 10.02 14.73
C MET A 252 29.14 10.15 13.54
N GLN A 253 28.86 9.45 12.43
CA GLN A 253 29.65 9.61 11.21
C GLN A 253 29.47 11.00 10.58
N VAL A 254 28.28 11.60 10.59
CA VAL A 254 28.15 12.99 10.13
C VAL A 254 29.04 13.92 10.95
N TYR A 255 29.05 13.76 12.27
CA TYR A 255 29.81 14.60 13.19
C TYR A 255 31.32 14.41 13.08
N SER A 256 31.81 13.19 12.83
CA SER A 256 33.25 12.93 12.67
C SER A 256 33.86 13.66 11.47
N TRP A 257 33.04 13.96 10.46
CA TRP A 257 33.43 14.68 9.26
C TRP A 257 33.08 16.17 9.32
N TYR A 258 32.40 16.63 10.36
CA TYR A 258 32.04 18.03 10.49
C TYR A 258 33.28 18.90 10.72
N GLY A 259 33.47 19.93 9.89
CA GLY A 259 34.61 20.84 9.98
C GLY A 259 35.91 20.33 9.36
N THR A 260 35.90 19.19 8.65
CA THR A 260 37.07 18.78 7.87
C THR A 260 37.13 19.53 6.52
N PRO A 261 38.33 19.66 5.90
CA PRO A 261 38.46 20.27 4.58
C PRO A 261 37.59 19.58 3.51
N GLU A 262 37.40 18.27 3.63
CA GLU A 262 36.55 17.47 2.74
C GLU A 262 35.08 17.86 2.85
N TYR A 263 34.61 18.17 4.06
CA TYR A 263 33.25 18.62 4.33
C TYR A 263 33.01 20.03 3.78
N GLU A 264 33.96 20.95 3.98
CA GLU A 264 33.87 22.32 3.46
C GLU A 264 33.83 22.35 1.93
N ARG A 265 34.62 21.47 1.28
CA ARG A 265 34.65 21.33 -0.19
C ARG A 265 33.32 20.91 -0.83
N LEU A 266 32.40 20.30 -0.07
CA LEU A 266 31.08 19.91 -0.60
C LEU A 266 30.26 21.12 -1.06
N GLY A 267 30.46 22.26 -0.39
CA GLY A 267 29.68 23.48 -0.58
C GLY A 267 28.31 23.43 0.09
N LEU A 268 27.78 24.62 0.40
CA LEU A 268 26.56 24.79 1.20
C LEU A 268 25.34 24.04 0.62
N GLY A 269 25.19 24.04 -0.71
CA GLY A 269 24.06 23.36 -1.37
C GLY A 269 24.02 21.85 -1.10
N VAL A 270 25.16 21.17 -1.21
CA VAL A 270 25.26 19.72 -0.96
C VAL A 270 25.08 19.43 0.54
N GLN A 271 25.66 20.26 1.41
CA GLN A 271 25.48 20.11 2.86
C GLN A 271 24.02 20.24 3.28
N LEU A 272 23.28 21.22 2.75
CA LEU A 272 21.85 21.40 3.01
C LEU A 272 21.02 20.26 2.42
N ALA A 273 21.33 19.82 1.20
CA ALA A 273 20.66 18.68 0.55
C ALA A 273 20.96 17.34 1.23
N TRP A 274 22.06 17.25 1.98
CA TRP A 274 22.38 16.09 2.79
C TRP A 274 21.65 16.12 4.14
N ILE A 275 21.82 17.18 4.93
CA ILE A 275 21.32 17.23 6.31
C ILE A 275 19.80 17.47 6.38
N GLY A 276 19.26 18.37 5.54
CA GLY A 276 17.85 18.76 5.56
C GLY A 276 16.91 17.58 5.30
N PRO A 277 17.00 16.93 4.12
CA PRO A 277 16.25 15.70 3.82
C PRO A 277 16.45 14.60 4.86
N SER A 278 17.69 14.40 5.33
CA SER A 278 18.00 13.37 6.34
C SER A 278 17.21 13.56 7.63
N LEU A 279 17.15 14.79 8.18
CA LEU A 279 16.37 15.10 9.38
C LEU A 279 14.87 14.92 9.15
N ALA A 280 14.36 15.39 8.00
CA ALA A 280 12.94 15.24 7.66
C ALA A 280 12.51 13.76 7.57
N LEU A 281 13.37 12.92 6.98
CA LEU A 281 13.17 11.48 6.89
C LEU A 281 13.17 10.80 8.27
N GLU A 282 14.02 11.25 9.19
CA GLU A 282 14.02 10.71 10.56
C GLU A 282 12.75 11.03 11.34
N VAL A 283 12.27 12.28 11.23
CA VAL A 283 10.99 12.65 11.84
C VAL A 283 9.87 11.76 11.30
N LEU A 284 9.86 11.52 9.99
CA LEU A 284 8.87 10.66 9.38
C LEU A 284 8.99 9.20 9.84
N ASN A 285 10.21 8.65 9.94
CA ASN A 285 10.45 7.31 10.47
C ASN A 285 9.96 7.17 11.91
N MET A 286 10.17 8.17 12.77
CA MET A 286 9.65 8.19 14.14
C MET A 286 8.12 8.17 14.18
N VAL A 287 7.46 8.97 13.33
CA VAL A 287 5.99 8.96 13.20
C VAL A 287 5.48 7.59 12.78
N TRP A 288 6.12 6.95 11.79
CA TRP A 288 5.75 5.62 11.32
C TRP A 288 5.99 4.55 12.40
N MET A 289 7.10 4.60 13.12
CA MET A 289 7.39 3.67 14.22
C MET A 289 6.33 3.74 15.31
N PHE A 290 5.92 4.95 15.70
CA PHE A 290 4.83 5.14 16.66
C PHE A 290 3.52 4.53 16.15
N ARG A 291 3.18 4.74 14.87
CA ARG A 291 1.95 4.18 14.27
C ARG A 291 1.97 2.66 14.17
N ILE A 292 3.12 2.08 13.83
CA ILE A 292 3.33 0.63 13.76
C ILE A 292 3.16 0.00 15.14
N THR A 293 3.90 0.51 16.13
CA THR A 293 3.87 0.01 17.51
C THR A 293 2.46 0.10 18.10
N ARG A 294 1.79 1.25 17.95
CA ARG A 294 0.41 1.43 18.41
C ARG A 294 -0.57 0.48 17.70
N GLY A 295 -0.34 0.23 16.41
CA GLY A 295 -1.15 -0.70 15.62
C GLY A 295 -0.99 -2.15 16.08
N PHE A 296 0.25 -2.57 16.34
CA PHE A 296 0.57 -3.91 16.82
C PHE A 296 0.05 -4.14 18.24
N TYR A 297 0.31 -3.22 19.17
CA TYR A 297 -0.21 -3.28 20.54
C TYR A 297 -1.74 -3.49 20.57
N ARG A 298 -2.48 -2.72 19.78
CA ARG A 298 -3.94 -2.88 19.67
C ARG A 298 -4.37 -4.23 19.09
N ALA A 299 -3.60 -4.80 18.17
CA ALA A 299 -3.90 -6.11 17.59
C ALA A 299 -3.71 -7.22 18.63
N VAL A 300 -2.64 -7.14 19.42
CA VAL A 300 -2.33 -8.10 20.50
C VAL A 300 -3.35 -8.00 21.63
N CYS A 301 -3.67 -6.80 22.15
CA CYS A 301 -4.65 -6.68 23.22
C CYS A 301 -6.02 -7.25 22.82
N ARG A 302 -6.45 -7.03 21.57
CA ARG A 302 -7.71 -7.58 21.04
C ARG A 302 -7.69 -9.10 20.87
N SER A 303 -6.54 -9.69 20.54
CA SER A 303 -6.44 -11.14 20.40
C SER A 303 -6.44 -11.83 21.76
N VAL A 304 -5.82 -11.23 22.78
CA VAL A 304 -5.86 -11.70 24.18
C VAL A 304 -7.29 -11.66 24.71
N SER A 305 -8.02 -10.55 24.55
CA SER A 305 -9.42 -10.47 25.02
C SER A 305 -10.35 -11.49 24.37
N ARG A 306 -10.10 -11.91 23.11
CA ARG A 306 -10.88 -12.97 22.45
C ARG A 306 -10.54 -14.38 22.90
N LYS A 307 -9.33 -14.62 23.41
CA LYS A 307 -8.96 -15.93 23.97
C LYS A 307 -9.48 -16.11 25.39
N ALA A 308 -9.77 -15.01 26.09
CA ALA A 308 -10.27 -14.99 27.47
C ALA A 308 -11.81 -15.02 27.58
N ALA A 309 -12.54 -14.90 26.46
CA ALA A 309 -13.99 -14.92 26.37
C ALA A 309 -14.47 -16.18 25.64
#